data_AF-F9GE91-F1
#
_entry.id   AF-F9GE91-F1
#
_cell.length_a   1.000
_cell.length_b   1.000
_cell.length_c   1.000
_cell.angle_alpha   90.00
_cell.angle_beta   90.00
_cell.angle_gamma   90.00
#
_symmetry.space_group_name_H-M   'P 1'
#
loop_
_entity.id
_entity.type
_entity.pdbx_description
1 polymer ?
#
loop_
_entity_poly.entity_id
_entity_poly.type
_entity_poly.pdbx_seq_one_letter_code
_entity_poly.pdbx_strand_id
1 'polypeptide(L)'
;FRGLAHEIFRQATIQCQRLMYGFEPEDPDIGGLRDRLSKTTPGYSFLTDPQNRLEELYLTVFMRACTAPVDGLLKTQQRDSGSSWDIDAAQAYLYGHDACLKTIMVLGQLDSGQGAQVSELLTIEQANTRSRLRGIGIFGGKMLSITRHHKARLTTNHKFQVARFFSPQVATLLYKYLVYIRPTAYAILRRCFGHEPQSTLLKNYQQKRIAFPVFDQSQSSIFAPYFPRWKRTAFLVPHS
;
A
#
# COMPACT_ATOMS: atom_id res chain seq x y z
N PHE A 1 14.61 20.88 3.13
CA PHE A 1 13.63 19.94 3.71
C PHE A 1 12.24 20.05 3.07
N ARG A 2 11.65 21.25 2.93
CA ARG A 2 10.33 21.45 2.31
C ARG A 2 10.20 20.92 0.87
N GLY A 3 11.23 21.09 0.02
CA GLY A 3 11.21 20.59 -1.36
C GLY A 3 11.16 19.06 -1.47
N LEU A 4 11.85 18.34 -0.59
CA LEU A 4 11.84 16.87 -0.59
C LEU A 4 10.47 16.31 -0.18
N ALA A 5 9.86 16.86 0.88
CA ALA A 5 8.52 16.47 1.31
C ALA A 5 7.48 16.76 0.22
N HIS A 6 7.59 17.90 -0.47
CA HIS A 6 6.71 18.23 -1.59
C HIS A 6 6.85 17.27 -2.77
N GLU A 7 8.09 16.91 -3.15
CA GLU A 7 8.29 15.95 -4.24
C GLU A 7 7.78 14.56 -3.86
N ILE A 8 8.03 14.09 -2.63
CA ILE A 8 7.50 12.80 -2.16
C ILE A 8 5.97 12.81 -2.11
N PHE A 9 5.35 13.91 -1.69
CA PHE A 9 3.90 14.08 -1.73
C PHE A 9 3.36 13.97 -3.16
N ARG A 10 4.00 14.66 -4.11
CA ARG A 10 3.64 14.61 -5.54
C ARG A 10 3.78 13.19 -6.09
N GLN A 11 4.88 12.51 -5.78
CA GLN A 11 5.09 11.11 -6.19
C GLN A 11 4.03 10.18 -5.61
N ALA A 12 3.69 10.30 -4.32
CA ALA A 12 2.64 9.51 -3.69
C ALA A 12 1.27 9.75 -4.36
N THR A 13 0.97 11.01 -4.70
CA THR A 13 -0.27 11.38 -5.38
C THR A 13 -0.37 10.72 -6.76
N ILE A 14 0.69 10.81 -7.57
CA ILE A 14 0.75 10.18 -8.90
C ILE A 14 0.60 8.65 -8.79
N GLN A 15 1.28 8.03 -7.83
CA GLN A 15 1.18 6.59 -7.60
C GLN A 15 -0.24 6.17 -7.19
N CYS A 16 -0.88 6.92 -6.28
CA CYS A 16 -2.27 6.68 -5.90
C CYS A 16 -3.22 6.81 -7.11
N GLN A 17 -3.11 7.90 -7.88
CA GLN A 17 -3.98 8.11 -9.06
C GLN A 17 -3.86 7.00 -10.10
N ARG A 18 -2.63 6.50 -10.34
CA ARG A 18 -2.39 5.36 -11.24
C ARG A 18 -3.05 4.09 -10.73
N LEU A 19 -2.85 3.75 -9.46
CA LEU A 19 -3.44 2.55 -8.85
C LEU A 19 -4.97 2.64 -8.70
N MET A 20 -5.53 3.84 -8.72
CA MET A 20 -6.97 4.05 -8.75
C MET A 20 -7.55 4.05 -10.17
N TYR A 21 -6.74 3.82 -11.21
CA TYR A 21 -7.18 3.84 -12.62
C TYR A 21 -7.97 5.11 -12.96
N GLY A 22 -7.46 6.27 -12.53
CA GLY A 22 -8.09 7.57 -12.75
C GLY A 22 -9.42 7.77 -12.00
N PHE A 23 -9.78 6.88 -11.07
CA PHE A 23 -10.90 7.11 -10.17
C PHE A 23 -10.52 8.16 -9.12
N GLU A 24 -11.30 9.23 -9.05
CA GLU A 24 -11.15 10.28 -8.05
C GLU A 24 -12.43 10.35 -7.21
N PRO A 25 -12.48 9.69 -6.03
CA PRO A 25 -13.59 9.84 -5.12
C PRO A 25 -13.58 11.25 -4.50
N GLU A 26 -14.74 11.68 -4.02
CA GLU A 26 -14.85 12.87 -3.17
C GLU A 26 -13.89 12.81 -1.99
N ASP A 27 -13.47 13.98 -1.51
CA ASP A 27 -12.58 14.06 -0.37
C ASP A 27 -13.23 13.42 0.87
N PRO A 28 -12.52 12.51 1.57
CA PRO A 28 -13.12 11.75 2.65
C PRO A 28 -13.38 12.64 3.87
N ASP A 29 -14.58 12.51 4.45
CA ASP A 29 -14.85 13.04 5.79
C ASP A 29 -14.18 12.15 6.85
N ILE A 30 -12.87 12.32 7.02
CA ILE A 30 -12.07 11.63 8.04
C ILE A 30 -12.58 11.98 9.46
N GLY A 31 -13.19 13.16 9.62
CA GLY A 31 -13.77 13.64 10.87
C GLY A 31 -14.96 12.79 11.32
N GLY A 32 -15.80 12.39 10.37
CA GLY A 32 -16.99 11.57 10.58
C GLY A 32 -16.72 10.07 10.74
N LEU A 33 -15.51 9.60 10.44
CA LEU A 33 -15.17 8.17 10.58
C LEU A 33 -15.11 7.75 12.05
N ARG A 34 -15.80 6.67 12.35
CA ARG A 34 -15.79 6.07 13.67
C ARG A 34 -14.59 5.16 13.86
N ASP A 35 -13.82 5.44 14.91
CA ASP A 35 -12.74 4.56 15.37
C ASP A 35 -12.70 4.48 16.90
N ARG A 36 -13.02 3.30 17.46
CA ARG A 36 -12.98 3.09 18.92
C ARG A 36 -11.58 2.62 19.33
N LEU A 37 -10.70 3.55 19.70
CA LEU A 37 -9.33 3.24 20.15
C LEU A 37 -9.29 2.27 21.35
N SER A 38 -10.31 2.28 22.21
CA SER A 38 -10.45 1.34 23.33
C SER A 38 -10.78 -0.10 22.93
N LYS A 39 -11.27 -0.33 21.70
CA LYS A 39 -11.62 -1.67 21.23
C LYS A 39 -10.36 -2.42 20.80
N THR A 40 -10.13 -3.56 21.46
CA THR A 40 -8.94 -4.42 21.28
C THR A 40 -9.25 -5.72 20.55
N THR A 41 -10.50 -5.92 20.11
CA THR A 41 -10.93 -7.12 19.38
C THR A 41 -10.04 -7.36 18.16
N PRO A 42 -9.48 -8.57 17.97
CA PRO A 42 -8.72 -8.91 16.77
C PRO A 42 -9.53 -8.67 15.50
N GLY A 43 -8.89 -8.14 14.46
CA GLY A 43 -9.52 -7.71 13.20
C GLY A 43 -10.19 -6.33 13.25
N TYR A 44 -10.33 -5.71 14.42
CA TYR A 44 -10.95 -4.38 14.51
C TYR A 44 -9.99 -3.25 14.09
N SER A 45 -10.53 -2.32 13.32
CA SER A 45 -9.98 -1.03 12.93
C SER A 45 -11.12 -0.13 12.45
N PHE A 46 -10.87 1.15 12.20
CA PHE A 46 -11.86 2.01 11.54
C PHE A 46 -12.29 1.47 10.15
N LEU A 47 -11.41 0.75 9.44
CA LEU A 47 -11.77 0.14 8.15
C LEU A 47 -12.82 -0.97 8.28
N THR A 48 -12.89 -1.61 9.45
CA THR A 48 -13.77 -2.74 9.72
C THR A 48 -14.93 -2.37 10.66
N ASP A 49 -15.10 -1.08 11.00
CA ASP A 49 -16.28 -0.62 11.73
C ASP A 49 -17.47 -0.51 10.75
N PRO A 50 -18.56 -1.28 10.93
CA PRO A 50 -19.67 -1.32 9.99
C PRO A 50 -20.34 0.05 9.77
N GLN A 51 -20.23 0.96 10.73
CA GLN A 51 -20.81 2.31 10.60
C GLN A 51 -20.12 3.16 9.53
N ASN A 52 -18.86 2.86 9.19
CA ASN A 52 -18.11 3.61 8.19
C ASN A 52 -18.43 3.16 6.75
N ARG A 53 -19.05 1.98 6.56
CA ARG A 53 -19.49 1.45 5.25
C ARG A 53 -18.39 1.44 4.17
N LEU A 54 -17.17 1.07 4.55
CA LEU A 54 -15.98 1.14 3.68
C LEU A 54 -15.68 -0.17 2.92
N GLU A 55 -16.30 -1.28 3.32
CA GLU A 55 -15.91 -2.63 2.90
C GLU A 55 -15.95 -2.86 1.39
N GLU A 56 -16.92 -2.28 0.69
CA GLU A 56 -17.15 -2.52 -0.74
C GLU A 56 -16.57 -1.44 -1.65
N LEU A 57 -16.06 -0.34 -1.09
CA LEU A 57 -15.64 0.82 -1.89
C LEU A 57 -14.52 0.50 -2.88
N TYR A 58 -13.64 -0.44 -2.53
CA TYR A 58 -12.56 -0.89 -3.40
C TYR A 58 -13.06 -1.56 -4.69
N LEU A 59 -14.28 -2.11 -4.71
CA LEU A 59 -14.84 -2.79 -5.89
C LEU A 59 -14.88 -1.86 -7.10
N THR A 60 -15.10 -0.56 -6.90
CA THR A 60 -15.05 0.44 -7.97
C THR A 60 -13.67 0.48 -8.64
N VAL A 61 -12.60 0.49 -7.85
CA VAL A 61 -11.22 0.47 -8.37
C VAL A 61 -10.90 -0.88 -8.98
N PHE A 62 -11.32 -1.97 -8.35
CA PHE A 62 -11.11 -3.32 -8.88
C PHE A 62 -11.79 -3.53 -10.25
N MET A 63 -13.04 -3.10 -10.41
CA MET A 63 -13.75 -3.19 -11.69
C MET A 63 -13.09 -2.35 -12.78
N ARG A 64 -12.61 -1.15 -12.44
CA ARG A 64 -11.82 -0.32 -13.35
C ARG A 64 -10.51 -0.99 -13.74
N ALA A 65 -9.80 -1.60 -12.79
CA ALA A 65 -8.59 -2.37 -13.07
C ALA A 65 -8.86 -3.52 -14.04
N CYS A 66 -9.97 -4.23 -13.88
CA CYS A 66 -10.38 -5.31 -14.80
C CYS A 66 -10.69 -4.83 -16.22
N THR A 67 -11.24 -3.62 -16.37
CA THR A 67 -11.77 -3.11 -17.64
C THR A 67 -10.91 -2.02 -18.27
N ALA A 68 -9.75 -1.72 -17.68
CA ALA A 68 -8.88 -0.66 -18.16
C ALA A 68 -8.41 -0.98 -19.60
N PRO A 69 -8.46 0.00 -20.52
CA PRO A 69 -8.08 -0.22 -21.92
C PRO A 69 -6.58 -0.46 -22.09
N VAL A 70 -5.77 0.01 -21.14
CA VAL A 70 -4.33 -0.16 -21.06
C VAL A 70 -4.02 -0.76 -19.69
N ASP A 71 -3.20 -1.81 -19.66
CA ASP A 71 -2.81 -2.54 -18.45
C ASP A 71 -4.02 -3.04 -17.61
N GLY A 72 -5.10 -3.42 -18.32
CA GLY A 72 -6.27 -4.05 -17.72
C GLY A 72 -5.98 -5.47 -17.25
N LEU A 73 -6.64 -5.90 -16.16
CA LEU A 73 -6.40 -7.22 -15.58
C LEU A 73 -7.03 -8.37 -16.39
N LEU A 74 -7.89 -8.08 -17.37
CA LEU A 74 -8.56 -9.09 -18.20
C LEU A 74 -7.98 -9.05 -19.62
N LYS A 75 -7.62 -10.23 -20.16
CA LYS A 75 -7.15 -10.34 -21.54
C LYS A 75 -8.30 -10.16 -22.53
N THR A 76 -8.09 -9.31 -23.54
CA THR A 76 -9.13 -8.91 -24.50
C THR A 76 -9.31 -9.85 -25.70
N GLN A 77 -8.52 -10.94 -25.81
CA GLN A 77 -8.58 -11.95 -26.89
C GLN A 77 -8.26 -13.34 -26.28
N GLN A 78 -8.87 -14.49 -26.60
CA GLN A 78 -9.54 -14.95 -27.82
C GLN A 78 -10.55 -16.07 -27.49
N ARG A 79 -11.75 -15.93 -28.05
CA ARG A 79 -12.87 -16.85 -28.37
C ARG A 79 -13.14 -18.21 -27.68
N ASP A 80 -12.22 -18.88 -27.01
CA ASP A 80 -12.51 -20.21 -26.44
C ASP A 80 -11.75 -20.40 -25.12
N SER A 81 -12.49 -20.68 -24.03
CA SER A 81 -12.04 -20.93 -22.65
C SER A 81 -11.80 -19.71 -21.72
N GLY A 82 -12.91 -19.10 -21.25
CA GLY A 82 -12.94 -18.35 -19.98
C GLY A 82 -12.17 -17.02 -19.95
N SER A 83 -12.56 -16.15 -19.01
CA SER A 83 -11.85 -14.89 -18.75
C SER A 83 -10.48 -15.21 -18.14
N SER A 84 -9.41 -15.20 -18.95
CA SER A 84 -8.04 -15.37 -18.46
C SER A 84 -7.48 -14.04 -17.94
N TRP A 85 -6.94 -14.07 -16.73
CA TRP A 85 -6.31 -12.91 -16.09
C TRP A 85 -5.00 -12.55 -16.81
N ASP A 86 -4.74 -11.27 -16.97
CA ASP A 86 -3.43 -10.75 -17.35
C ASP A 86 -2.52 -10.73 -16.12
N ILE A 87 -1.65 -11.73 -16.04
CA ILE A 87 -0.74 -11.93 -14.91
C ILE A 87 0.31 -10.83 -14.84
N ASP A 88 0.76 -10.29 -15.98
CA ASP A 88 1.77 -9.24 -16.02
C ASP A 88 1.17 -7.92 -15.50
N ALA A 89 -0.05 -7.58 -15.94
CA ALA A 89 -0.79 -6.42 -15.43
C ALA A 89 -1.10 -6.55 -13.93
N ALA A 90 -1.53 -7.74 -13.48
CA ALA A 90 -1.77 -8.03 -12.07
C ALA A 90 -0.49 -7.85 -11.24
N GLN A 91 0.64 -8.36 -11.71
CA GLN A 91 1.92 -8.23 -11.03
C GLN A 91 2.42 -6.77 -11.01
N ALA A 92 2.23 -6.02 -12.10
CA ALA A 92 2.54 -4.61 -12.18
C ALA A 92 1.73 -3.79 -11.15
N TYR A 93 0.44 -4.09 -10.98
CA TYR A 93 -0.39 -3.46 -9.95
C TYR A 93 0.17 -3.71 -8.54
N LEU A 94 0.57 -4.94 -8.23
CA LEU A 94 1.12 -5.31 -6.92
C LEU A 94 2.46 -4.63 -6.62
N TYR A 95 3.34 -4.52 -7.62
CA TYR A 95 4.57 -3.73 -7.47
C TYR A 95 4.27 -2.24 -7.27
N GLY A 96 3.29 -1.70 -7.99
CA GLY A 96 2.81 -0.33 -7.81
C GLY A 96 2.28 -0.09 -6.40
N HIS A 97 1.46 -1.01 -5.88
CA HIS A 97 0.96 -1.01 -4.51
C HIS A 97 2.10 -0.92 -3.48
N ASP A 98 3.13 -1.75 -3.62
CA ASP A 98 4.27 -1.77 -2.68
C ASP A 98 5.11 -0.48 -2.76
N ALA A 99 5.29 0.05 -3.97
CA ALA A 99 5.96 1.33 -4.17
C ALA A 99 5.16 2.48 -3.54
N CYS A 100 3.85 2.52 -3.76
CA CYS A 100 2.94 3.52 -3.21
C CYS A 100 2.96 3.51 -1.68
N LEU A 101 2.87 2.33 -1.06
CA LEU A 101 2.95 2.19 0.40
C LEU A 101 4.27 2.75 0.95
N LYS A 102 5.40 2.40 0.31
CA LYS A 102 6.73 2.90 0.73
C LYS A 102 6.78 4.42 0.66
N THR A 103 6.27 5.03 -0.41
CA THR A 103 6.23 6.50 -0.55
C THR A 103 5.35 7.15 0.51
N ILE A 104 4.13 6.66 0.74
CA ILE A 104 3.21 7.19 1.77
C ILE A 104 3.81 7.06 3.17
N MET A 105 4.51 5.96 3.43
CA MET A 105 5.17 5.75 4.71
C MET A 105 6.34 6.71 4.96
N VAL A 106 7.17 6.98 3.94
CA VAL A 106 8.22 8.00 4.03
C VAL A 106 7.60 9.39 4.21
N LEU A 107 6.53 9.69 3.46
CA LEU A 107 5.80 10.94 3.57
C LEU A 107 5.26 11.17 4.99
N GLY A 108 4.63 10.15 5.58
CA GLY A 108 4.11 10.23 6.95
C GLY A 108 5.19 10.51 8.00
N GLN A 109 6.42 10.00 7.81
CA GLN A 109 7.56 10.30 8.67
C GLN A 109 8.03 11.76 8.55
N LEU A 110 8.03 12.31 7.34
CA LEU A 110 8.41 13.71 7.08
C LEU A 110 7.35 14.68 7.58
N ASP A 111 6.08 14.31 7.45
CA ASP A 111 4.92 15.10 7.83
C ASP A 111 4.75 15.20 9.36
N SER A 112 5.04 14.12 10.08
CA SER A 112 4.87 14.04 11.54
C SER A 112 5.95 14.76 12.36
N GLY A 113 6.87 15.51 11.73
CA GLY A 113 7.87 16.36 12.40
C GLY A 113 8.99 15.64 13.15
N GLN A 114 8.90 14.32 13.37
CA GLN A 114 9.98 13.48 13.90
C GLN A 114 9.94 12.11 13.20
N GLY A 115 11.04 11.74 12.56
CA GLY A 115 11.17 10.45 11.89
C GLY A 115 11.06 9.30 12.89
N ALA A 116 9.94 8.57 12.87
CA ALA A 116 9.88 7.26 13.49
C ALA A 116 10.99 6.39 12.87
N GLN A 117 11.76 5.68 13.69
CA GLN A 117 12.85 4.83 13.20
C GLN A 117 12.30 3.87 12.12
N VAL A 118 13.01 3.70 11.00
CA VAL A 118 12.55 2.91 9.82
C VAL A 118 12.04 1.51 10.20
N SER A 119 12.55 0.94 11.30
CA SER A 119 12.12 -0.32 11.89
C SER A 119 10.69 -0.30 12.48
N GLU A 120 10.21 0.83 13.01
CA GLU A 120 8.86 0.95 13.58
C GLU A 120 7.79 0.95 12.49
N LEU A 121 8.10 1.57 11.36
CA LEU A 121 7.26 1.64 10.17
C LEU A 121 6.93 0.25 9.58
N LEU A 122 7.84 -0.72 9.74
CA LEU A 122 7.66 -2.11 9.33
C LEU A 122 6.71 -2.91 10.24
N THR A 123 6.38 -2.36 11.41
CA THR A 123 5.61 -3.05 12.46
C THR A 123 4.23 -2.48 12.70
N ILE A 124 3.83 -1.48 11.91
CA ILE A 124 2.50 -0.87 12.02
C ILE A 124 1.46 -1.86 11.52
N GLU A 125 0.61 -2.29 12.45
CA GLU A 125 -0.57 -3.11 12.18
C GLU A 125 -1.71 -2.19 11.68
N GLN A 126 -2.43 -2.58 10.65
CA GLN A 126 -3.62 -1.81 10.22
C GLN A 126 -4.85 -2.14 11.07
N ALA A 127 -4.95 -3.39 11.52
CA ALA A 127 -6.01 -3.88 12.39
C ALA A 127 -5.42 -4.52 13.64
N ASN A 128 -6.21 -4.58 14.71
CA ASN A 128 -5.79 -5.27 15.91
C ASN A 128 -5.49 -6.75 15.59
N THR A 129 -4.41 -7.27 16.15
CA THR A 129 -4.11 -8.71 16.19
C THR A 129 -4.34 -9.24 17.59
N ARG A 130 -4.17 -10.56 17.77
CA ARG A 130 -4.26 -11.17 19.11
C ARG A 130 -3.20 -10.63 20.09
N SER A 131 -2.07 -10.14 19.58
CA SER A 131 -0.90 -9.75 20.39
C SER A 131 -0.52 -8.27 20.26
N ARG A 132 -1.06 -7.55 19.27
CA ARG A 132 -0.73 -6.15 18.98
C ARG A 132 -1.99 -5.37 18.60
N LEU A 133 -2.06 -4.11 19.02
CA LEU A 133 -3.11 -3.21 18.55
C LEU A 133 -2.71 -2.59 17.21
N ARG A 134 -3.71 -2.11 16.46
CA ARG A 134 -3.48 -1.31 15.25
C ARG A 134 -2.62 -0.09 15.56
N GLY A 135 -1.75 0.24 14.62
CA GLY A 135 -0.89 1.41 14.65
C GLY A 135 -1.38 2.55 13.76
N ILE A 136 -2.52 2.43 13.07
CA ILE A 136 -3.21 3.55 12.41
C ILE A 136 -4.61 3.65 13.00
N GLY A 137 -5.05 4.87 13.30
CA GLY A 137 -6.41 5.12 13.79
C GLY A 137 -6.84 6.56 13.63
N ILE A 138 -8.04 6.85 14.13
CA ILE A 138 -8.67 8.18 14.08
C ILE A 138 -8.97 8.64 15.50
N PHE A 139 -8.61 9.88 15.81
CA PHE A 139 -8.88 10.52 17.09
C PHE A 139 -9.12 12.02 16.91
N GLY A 140 -10.17 12.54 17.53
CA GLY A 140 -10.54 13.96 17.40
C GLY A 140 -10.73 14.40 15.94
N GLY A 141 -11.25 13.50 15.10
CA GLY A 141 -11.47 13.74 13.67
C GLY A 141 -10.20 13.80 12.81
N LYS A 142 -9.05 13.40 13.34
CA LYS A 142 -7.76 13.37 12.62
C LYS A 142 -7.19 11.97 12.59
N MET A 143 -6.60 11.62 11.45
CA MET A 143 -5.88 10.36 11.31
C MET A 143 -4.51 10.46 11.99
N LEU A 144 -4.12 9.40 12.68
CA LEU A 144 -2.86 9.32 13.40
C LEU A 144 -2.22 7.94 13.25
N SER A 145 -0.92 7.91 13.48
CA SER A 145 -0.16 6.67 13.71
C SER A 145 0.19 6.53 15.19
N ILE A 146 0.12 5.30 15.70
CA ILE A 146 0.55 4.91 17.04
C ILE A 146 1.75 4.00 16.88
N THR A 147 2.94 4.46 17.26
CA THR A 147 4.12 3.59 17.36
C THR A 147 4.45 3.28 18.81
N ARG A 148 5.00 2.08 19.04
CA ARG A 148 5.48 1.67 20.35
C ARG A 148 7.00 1.66 20.33
N HIS A 149 7.60 2.45 21.22
CA HIS A 149 9.04 2.41 21.42
C HIS A 149 9.42 1.24 22.35
N HIS A 150 10.26 0.33 21.87
CA HIS A 150 10.75 -0.83 22.64
C HIS A 150 11.91 -0.49 23.60
N LYS A 151 12.50 0.72 23.50
CA LYS A 151 13.73 1.09 24.23
C LYS A 151 13.56 1.37 25.74
N ALA A 152 12.35 1.46 26.26
CA ALA A 152 12.11 1.74 27.69
C ALA A 152 12.01 0.48 28.59
N ARG A 153 12.42 -0.70 28.10
CA ARG A 153 12.23 -1.96 28.83
C ARG A 153 13.19 -2.15 30.02
N LEU A 154 14.22 -1.31 30.16
CA LEU A 154 15.29 -1.51 31.14
C LEU A 154 15.16 -0.65 32.41
N THR A 155 14.28 0.34 32.46
CA THR A 155 14.21 1.27 33.60
C THR A 155 12.82 1.54 34.15
N THR A 156 11.74 1.31 33.39
CA THR A 156 10.38 1.53 33.89
C THR A 156 9.44 0.61 33.11
N ASN A 157 8.69 -0.25 33.79
CA ASN A 157 7.84 -1.32 33.21
C ASN A 157 6.62 -0.78 32.39
N HIS A 158 6.69 0.42 31.83
CA HIS A 158 5.65 1.08 31.06
C HIS A 158 6.02 1.15 29.57
N LYS A 159 5.15 0.59 28.73
CA LYS A 159 5.27 0.66 27.26
C LYS A 159 4.84 2.06 26.81
N PHE A 160 5.78 2.94 26.50
CA PHE A 160 5.48 4.25 25.93
C PHE A 160 4.88 4.09 24.52
N GLN A 161 3.69 4.64 24.32
CA GLN A 161 3.03 4.78 23.03
C GLN A 161 3.12 6.23 22.58
N VAL A 162 3.50 6.45 21.33
CA VAL A 162 3.58 7.79 20.74
C VAL A 162 2.57 7.87 19.61
N ALA A 163 1.60 8.77 19.77
CA ALA A 163 0.64 9.12 18.72
C ALA A 163 1.19 10.28 17.88
N ARG A 164 1.13 10.15 16.56
CA ARG A 164 1.56 11.18 15.60
C ARG A 164 0.44 11.44 14.60
N PHE A 165 -0.05 12.66 14.56
CA PHE A 165 -1.12 13.08 13.64
C PHE A 165 -0.57 13.41 12.27
N PHE A 166 -1.31 13.01 11.23
CA PHE A 166 -1.00 13.37 9.85
C PHE A 166 -1.67 14.71 9.49
N SER A 167 -1.05 15.45 8.58
CA SER A 167 -1.70 16.57 7.90
C SER A 167 -2.89 16.07 7.06
N PRO A 168 -3.90 16.93 6.81
CA PRO A 168 -5.09 16.54 6.04
C PRO A 168 -4.78 15.93 4.68
N GLN A 169 -3.74 16.44 4.00
CA GLN A 169 -3.33 15.99 2.69
C GLN A 169 -2.73 14.58 2.73
N VAL A 170 -1.87 14.30 3.72
CA VAL A 170 -1.27 12.96 3.92
C VAL A 170 -2.32 11.96 4.40
N ALA A 171 -3.23 12.39 5.29
CA ALA A 171 -4.34 11.58 5.76
C ALA A 171 -5.26 11.16 4.61
N THR A 172 -5.52 12.04 3.64
CA THR A 172 -6.32 11.74 2.45
C THR A 172 -5.65 10.72 1.54
N LEU A 173 -4.34 10.83 1.29
CA LEU A 173 -3.59 9.83 0.53
C LEU A 173 -3.58 8.47 1.24
N LEU A 174 -3.35 8.47 2.55
CA LEU A 174 -3.36 7.25 3.36
C LEU A 174 -4.75 6.60 3.40
N TYR A 175 -5.82 7.39 3.49
CA TYR A 175 -7.19 6.91 3.37
C TYR A 175 -7.43 6.24 2.02
N LYS A 176 -7.09 6.92 0.91
CA LYS A 176 -7.24 6.38 -0.45
C LYS A 176 -6.50 5.04 -0.59
N TYR A 177 -5.29 4.97 -0.05
CA TYR A 177 -4.50 3.74 -0.02
C TYR A 177 -5.17 2.61 0.77
N LEU A 178 -5.61 2.89 2.01
CA LEU A 178 -6.17 1.89 2.92
C LEU A 178 -7.54 1.38 2.49
N VAL A 179 -8.39 2.26 1.95
CA VAL A 179 -9.79 1.94 1.61
C VAL A 179 -9.93 1.37 0.21
N TYR A 180 -9.16 1.85 -0.76
CA TYR A 180 -9.33 1.45 -2.16
C TYR A 180 -8.16 0.58 -2.65
N ILE A 181 -6.94 1.10 -2.60
CA ILE A 181 -5.79 0.49 -3.30
C ILE A 181 -5.41 -0.86 -2.68
N ARG A 182 -5.29 -0.91 -1.35
CA ARG A 182 -4.87 -2.12 -0.63
C ARG A 182 -5.89 -3.26 -0.72
N PRO A 183 -7.20 -3.05 -0.48
CA PRO A 183 -8.18 -4.11 -0.68
C PRO A 183 -8.24 -4.59 -2.14
N THR A 184 -8.08 -3.70 -3.12
CA THR A 184 -7.94 -4.09 -4.53
C THR A 184 -6.70 -4.97 -4.76
N ALA A 185 -5.54 -4.64 -4.19
CA ALA A 185 -4.34 -5.49 -4.28
C ALA A 185 -4.61 -6.90 -3.72
N TYR A 186 -5.36 -6.98 -2.61
CA TYR A 186 -5.71 -8.25 -1.98
C TYR A 186 -6.71 -9.04 -2.81
N ALA A 187 -7.68 -8.37 -3.44
CA ALA A 187 -8.59 -9.00 -4.38
C ALA A 187 -7.83 -9.57 -5.59
N ILE A 188 -6.89 -8.81 -6.16
CA ILE A 188 -6.03 -9.27 -7.27
C ILE A 188 -5.22 -10.49 -6.86
N LEU A 189 -4.59 -10.48 -5.69
CA LEU A 189 -3.81 -11.63 -5.20
C LEU A 189 -4.64 -12.89 -5.01
N ARG A 190 -5.85 -12.75 -4.45
CA ARG A 190 -6.78 -13.87 -4.30
C ARG A 190 -7.23 -14.40 -5.66
N ARG A 191 -7.57 -13.52 -6.60
CA ARG A 191 -8.17 -13.88 -7.89
C ARG A 191 -7.18 -14.38 -8.94
N CYS A 192 -6.00 -13.75 -9.01
CA CYS A 192 -4.99 -14.05 -10.04
C CYS A 192 -3.97 -15.09 -9.57
N PHE A 193 -3.69 -15.17 -8.26
CA PHE A 193 -2.61 -16.00 -7.70
C PHE A 193 -3.08 -17.00 -6.63
N GLY A 194 -4.38 -17.05 -6.30
CA GLY A 194 -4.92 -17.96 -5.29
C GLY A 194 -4.40 -17.72 -3.86
N HIS A 195 -3.81 -16.55 -3.60
CA HIS A 195 -3.13 -16.26 -2.34
C HIS A 195 -4.07 -15.53 -1.37
N GLU A 196 -4.29 -16.09 -0.18
CA GLU A 196 -4.93 -15.35 0.91
C GLU A 196 -3.89 -14.48 1.65
N PRO A 197 -4.14 -13.17 1.82
CA PRO A 197 -3.30 -12.32 2.64
C PRO A 197 -3.44 -12.69 4.13
N GLN A 198 -2.39 -13.30 4.69
CA GLN A 198 -2.38 -13.77 6.08
C GLN A 198 -2.05 -12.69 7.12
N SER A 199 -1.70 -11.46 6.69
CA SER A 199 -1.09 -10.46 7.58
C SER A 199 -1.84 -9.13 7.66
N THR A 200 -2.07 -8.68 8.90
CA THR A 200 -2.59 -7.37 9.29
C THR A 200 -1.56 -6.24 9.22
N LEU A 201 -0.26 -6.56 9.19
CA LEU A 201 0.81 -5.55 9.05
C LEU A 201 0.68 -4.77 7.75
N LEU A 202 0.93 -3.46 7.80
CA LEU A 202 0.95 -2.60 6.62
C LEU A 202 2.04 -3.06 5.64
N LYS A 203 3.22 -3.39 6.16
CA LYS A 203 4.28 -4.03 5.40
C LYS A 203 4.30 -5.51 5.76
N ASN A 204 3.59 -6.32 4.97
CA ASN A 204 3.81 -7.76 4.91
C ASN A 204 3.34 -8.29 3.55
N TYR A 205 4.23 -8.16 2.57
CA TYR A 205 4.49 -9.24 1.63
C TYR A 205 5.92 -9.68 1.89
N GLN A 206 6.09 -10.77 2.64
CA GLN A 206 7.35 -11.49 2.60
C GLN A 206 7.47 -12.01 1.17
N GLN A 207 8.31 -11.33 0.42
CA GLN A 207 8.98 -11.85 -0.76
C GLN A 207 9.86 -13.04 -0.36
N LYS A 208 9.28 -14.11 0.21
CA LYS A 208 9.88 -15.43 0.08
C LYS A 208 9.65 -15.79 -1.37
N ARG A 209 10.67 -15.55 -2.19
CA ARG A 209 10.99 -16.31 -3.41
C ARG A 209 9.78 -17.14 -3.87
N ILE A 210 8.82 -16.50 -4.54
CA ILE A 210 8.18 -17.21 -5.63
C ILE A 210 9.37 -17.42 -6.56
N ALA A 211 9.93 -18.61 -6.52
CA ALA A 211 10.83 -19.07 -7.55
C ALA A 211 9.97 -19.11 -8.82
N PHE A 212 9.78 -17.96 -9.44
CA PHE A 212 9.57 -17.90 -10.86
C PHE A 212 10.81 -18.58 -11.45
N PRO A 213 10.65 -19.62 -12.28
CA PRO A 213 11.79 -20.25 -12.94
C PRO A 213 12.61 -19.14 -13.60
N VAL A 214 13.91 -19.24 -13.41
CA VAL A 214 14.94 -18.34 -13.94
C VAL A 214 14.54 -17.89 -15.34
N PHE A 215 14.44 -16.58 -15.50
CA PHE A 215 14.27 -15.91 -16.78
C PHE A 215 15.35 -16.43 -17.74
N ASP A 216 14.95 -17.23 -18.74
CA ASP A 216 15.85 -17.65 -19.80
C ASP A 216 16.31 -16.40 -20.58
N GLN A 217 17.61 -16.18 -20.65
CA GLN A 217 18.23 -14.99 -21.24
C GLN A 217 18.08 -14.92 -22.77
N SER A 218 17.39 -15.88 -23.38
CA SER A 218 17.22 -16.00 -24.83
C SER A 218 16.24 -15.01 -25.47
N GLN A 219 15.47 -14.22 -24.70
CA GLN A 219 14.50 -13.24 -25.25
C GLN A 219 14.72 -11.78 -24.80
N SER A 220 15.97 -11.33 -24.78
CA SER A 220 16.37 -9.98 -24.36
C SER A 220 16.05 -8.85 -25.35
N SER A 221 15.45 -9.12 -26.51
CA SER A 221 15.22 -8.12 -27.56
C SER A 221 13.82 -7.50 -27.60
N ILE A 222 12.85 -7.95 -26.78
CA ILE A 222 11.42 -7.57 -26.97
C ILE A 222 10.91 -6.54 -25.91
N PHE A 223 11.58 -6.38 -24.76
CA PHE A 223 11.08 -5.54 -23.65
C PHE A 223 11.86 -4.24 -23.36
N ALA A 224 12.58 -3.72 -24.36
CA ALA A 224 13.35 -2.49 -24.23
C ALA A 224 12.59 -1.16 -23.97
N PRO A 225 11.26 -0.99 -24.19
CA PRO A 225 10.66 0.35 -24.05
C PRO A 225 10.24 0.73 -22.62
N TYR A 226 10.21 -0.18 -21.64
CA TYR A 226 9.61 0.12 -20.31
C TYR A 226 10.59 0.48 -19.19
N PHE A 227 11.89 0.61 -19.45
CA PHE A 227 12.88 1.04 -18.46
C PHE A 227 13.29 2.52 -18.59
N PRO A 228 13.31 3.30 -17.48
CA PRO A 228 13.80 4.68 -17.45
C PRO A 228 15.26 4.81 -17.93
N ARG A 229 15.52 5.84 -18.75
CA ARG A 229 16.74 6.04 -19.56
C ARG A 229 18.06 6.10 -18.80
N TRP A 230 18.06 6.37 -17.49
CA TRP A 230 19.27 6.50 -16.67
C TRP A 230 19.84 5.18 -16.14
N LYS A 231 19.14 4.05 -16.32
CA LYS A 231 19.68 2.71 -16.04
C LYS A 231 20.43 2.06 -17.21
N ARG A 232 20.48 2.69 -18.40
CA ARG A 232 21.12 2.11 -19.60
C ARG A 232 22.65 2.22 -19.63
N THR A 233 23.25 3.02 -18.76
CA THR A 233 24.68 3.39 -18.88
C THR A 233 25.62 2.70 -17.89
N ALA A 234 25.15 1.76 -17.07
CA ALA A 234 25.99 1.15 -16.02
C ALA A 234 26.64 -0.20 -16.40
N PHE A 235 26.48 -0.71 -17.63
CA PHE A 235 27.02 -2.02 -18.02
C PHE A 235 27.62 -1.99 -19.42
N LEU A 236 28.65 -1.17 -19.63
CA LEU A 236 29.62 -1.35 -20.71
C LEU A 236 31.02 -1.10 -20.14
N VAL A 237 31.62 -2.16 -19.60
CA VAL A 237 33.09 -2.27 -19.50
C VAL A 237 33.49 -3.35 -20.50
N PRO A 238 34.36 -3.05 -21.48
CA PRO A 238 34.80 -4.04 -22.46
C PRO A 238 35.92 -4.90 -21.85
N HIS A 239 35.76 -6.21 -21.89
CA HIS A 239 36.89 -7.13 -21.76
C HIS A 239 37.40 -7.46 -23.16
N SER A 240 38.56 -6.88 -23.49
CA SER A 240 39.55 -7.46 -24.40
C SER A 240 40.18 -8.70 -23.77
#